data_AF-A0A935HIX2-F1
#
_entry.id   AF-A0A935HIX2-F1
#
_cell.length_a   1.000
_cell.length_b   1.000
_cell.length_c   1.000
_cell.angle_alpha   90.00
_cell.angle_beta   90.00
_cell.angle_gamma   90.00
#
_symmetry.space_group_name_H-M   'P 1'
#
loop_
_entity.id
_entity.type
_entity.pdbx_description
1 polymer ?
#
loop_
_entity_poly.entity_id
_entity_poly.type
_entity_poly.pdbx_seq_one_letter_code
_entity_poly.pdbx_strand_id
1 'polypeptide(L)'
;MAFMFGLKPKTVHYWYKEEISDYRKDIAAGNWGEKKIQVIDKSSGEVIKEKPVPIAKAENFGSHMTIDEKQIGKKMYTIMTNAQSGKIALLAQTMKPEELKQVMEHYLSQVLEEVNRSAVT
;
A
#
# COMPACT_ATOMS: atom_id res chain seq x y z
N MET A 1 27.08 7.80 5.46
CA MET A 1 26.67 6.46 4.97
C MET A 1 25.79 5.85 6.05
N ALA A 2 24.48 5.73 5.82
CA ALA A 2 23.54 5.27 6.85
C ALA A 2 23.43 3.74 6.78
N PHE A 3 23.91 3.04 7.82
CA PHE A 3 23.72 1.60 7.97
C PHE A 3 22.52 1.40 8.90
N MET A 4 21.42 0.84 8.40
CA MET A 4 20.19 0.67 9.20
C MET A 4 20.44 -0.19 10.46
N PHE A 5 21.47 -1.05 10.45
CA PHE A 5 21.88 -1.93 11.56
C PHE A 5 23.39 -2.20 11.63
N GLY A 6 24.24 -1.29 11.12
CA GLY A 6 25.67 -1.58 10.93
C GLY A 6 25.98 -2.60 9.81
N LEU A 7 24.97 -3.01 9.04
CA LEU A 7 25.06 -4.01 7.98
C LEU A 7 25.21 -3.38 6.59
N LYS A 8 25.98 -4.04 5.72
CA LYS A 8 26.15 -3.61 4.32
C LYS A 8 24.78 -3.51 3.61
N PRO A 9 24.55 -2.52 2.74
CA PRO A 9 23.26 -2.37 2.03
C PRO A 9 22.82 -3.63 1.26
N LYS A 10 23.76 -4.37 0.68
CA LYS A 10 23.46 -5.65 0.00
C LYS A 10 22.88 -6.69 0.96
N THR A 11 23.37 -6.75 2.19
CA THR A 11 22.85 -7.66 3.23
C THR A 11 21.43 -7.26 3.62
N VAL A 12 21.19 -5.97 3.86
CA VAL A 12 19.84 -5.45 4.17
C VAL A 12 18.87 -5.72 3.02
N HIS A 13 19.30 -5.51 1.78
CA HIS A 13 18.49 -5.78 0.60
C HIS A 13 18.18 -7.27 0.42
N TYR A 14 19.17 -8.14 0.64
CA TYR A 14 18.98 -9.58 0.61
C TYR A 14 17.99 -10.02 1.68
N TRP A 15 18.16 -9.60 2.95
CA TRP A 15 17.20 -9.93 4.01
C TRP A 15 15.81 -9.40 3.71
N TYR A 16 15.68 -8.17 3.21
CA TYR A 16 14.39 -7.66 2.76
C TYR A 16 13.75 -8.61 1.75
N LYS A 17 14.48 -8.95 0.68
CA LYS A 17 13.94 -9.73 -0.44
C LYS A 17 13.68 -11.21 -0.10
N GLU A 18 14.48 -11.79 0.78
CA GLU A 18 14.53 -13.24 0.97
C GLU A 18 13.97 -13.70 2.32
N GLU A 19 14.00 -12.84 3.35
CA GLU A 19 13.70 -13.23 4.74
C GLU A 19 12.55 -12.41 5.37
N ILE A 20 12.48 -11.11 5.09
CA ILE A 20 11.59 -10.17 5.80
C ILE A 20 10.34 -9.85 4.98
N SER A 21 10.43 -9.86 3.65
CA SER A 21 9.27 -9.69 2.77
C SER A 21 8.82 -11.03 2.22
N ASP A 22 7.53 -11.14 1.93
CA ASP A 22 6.97 -12.28 1.19
C ASP A 22 7.32 -12.25 -0.31
N TYR A 23 8.36 -11.51 -0.72
CA TYR A 23 8.68 -11.22 -2.12
C TYR A 23 8.74 -12.46 -3.01
N ARG A 24 9.36 -13.57 -2.57
CA ARG A 24 9.36 -14.81 -3.36
C ARG A 24 7.97 -15.40 -3.54
N LYS A 25 7.14 -15.39 -2.49
CA LYS A 25 5.77 -15.90 -2.54
C LYS A 25 4.91 -15.03 -3.45
N ASP A 26 5.04 -13.71 -3.32
CA ASP A 26 4.28 -12.74 -4.11
C ASP A 26 4.67 -12.76 -5.59
N ILE A 27 5.96 -12.95 -5.92
CA ILE A 27 6.43 -13.11 -7.30
C ILE A 27 5.96 -14.45 -7.89
N ALA A 28 6.08 -15.55 -7.14
CA ALA A 28 5.64 -16.86 -7.61
C ALA A 28 4.13 -16.93 -7.85
N ALA A 29 3.36 -16.18 -7.07
CA ALA A 29 1.91 -16.08 -7.21
C ALA A 29 1.45 -15.02 -8.24
N GLY A 30 2.37 -14.31 -8.91
CA GLY A 30 2.05 -13.21 -9.82
C GLY A 30 1.68 -11.90 -9.13
N ASN A 31 1.18 -11.96 -7.89
CA ASN A 31 0.65 -10.86 -7.09
C ASN A 31 1.57 -9.63 -6.87
N TRP A 32 2.86 -9.73 -7.16
CA TRP A 32 3.80 -8.61 -6.96
C TRP A 32 3.58 -7.47 -7.96
N GLY A 33 3.01 -6.36 -7.48
CA GLY A 33 2.83 -5.14 -8.28
C GLY A 33 1.65 -5.18 -9.26
N GLU A 34 0.77 -6.18 -9.16
CA GLU A 34 -0.44 -6.29 -9.99
C GLU A 34 -1.48 -5.21 -9.67
N LYS A 35 -1.59 -4.82 -8.40
CA LYS A 35 -2.61 -3.88 -7.97
C LYS A 35 -2.27 -2.47 -8.46
N LYS A 36 -3.22 -1.86 -9.15
CA LYS A 36 -3.11 -0.53 -9.74
C LYS A 36 -4.44 0.19 -9.69
N ILE A 37 -4.38 1.50 -9.65
CA ILE A 37 -5.54 2.36 -9.84
C ILE A 37 -5.40 3.15 -11.13
N GLN A 38 -6.54 3.51 -11.72
CA GLN A 38 -6.61 4.24 -12.98
C GLN A 38 -6.99 5.68 -12.71
N VAL A 39 -6.14 6.60 -13.16
CA VAL A 39 -6.45 8.02 -13.19
C VAL A 39 -7.18 8.29 -14.49
N ILE A 40 -8.44 8.71 -14.36
CA ILE A 40 -9.32 9.02 -15.48
C ILE A 40 -9.34 10.54 -15.67
N ASP A 41 -9.22 10.99 -16.92
CA ASP A 41 -9.47 12.38 -17.27
C ASP A 41 -10.97 12.68 -17.17
N LYS A 42 -11.34 13.68 -16.36
CA LYS A 42 -12.76 13.99 -16.10
C LYS A 42 -13.48 14.58 -17.30
N SER A 43 -12.77 15.09 -18.30
CA SER A 43 -13.35 15.73 -19.48
C SER A 43 -13.55 14.75 -20.64
N SER A 44 -12.62 13.82 -20.87
CA SER A 44 -12.74 12.80 -21.91
C SER A 44 -13.28 11.46 -21.42
N GLY A 45 -13.20 11.18 -20.11
CA GLY A 45 -13.52 9.88 -19.54
C GLY A 45 -12.45 8.80 -19.80
N GLU A 46 -11.32 9.18 -20.41
CA GLU A 46 -10.26 8.23 -20.78
C GLU A 46 -9.26 8.00 -19.64
N VAL A 47 -8.71 6.79 -19.57
CA VAL A 47 -7.62 6.46 -18.64
C VAL A 47 -6.35 7.13 -19.11
N ILE A 48 -5.88 8.13 -18.37
CA ILE A 48 -4.66 8.88 -18.70
C ILE A 48 -3.41 8.32 -18.02
N LYS A 49 -3.58 7.55 -16.93
CA LYS A 49 -2.44 7.04 -16.16
C LYS A 49 -2.82 5.90 -15.23
N GLU A 50 -1.94 4.93 -15.09
CA GLU A 50 -2.01 3.95 -13.99
C GLU A 50 -1.06 4.33 -12.85
N LYS A 51 -1.47 4.09 -11.61
CA LYS A 51 -0.64 4.26 -10.41
C LYS A 51 -0.58 2.95 -9.62
N PRO A 52 0.61 2.49 -9.20
CA PRO A 52 0.74 1.24 -8.48
C PRO A 52 0.20 1.33 -7.05
N VAL A 53 -0.30 0.20 -6.57
CA VAL A 53 -0.71 -0.04 -5.17
C VAL A 53 0.06 -1.24 -4.64
N PRO A 54 1.36 -1.09 -4.27
CA PRO A 54 2.18 -2.23 -3.91
C PRO A 54 1.65 -3.05 -2.73
N ILE A 55 0.95 -2.43 -1.77
CA ILE A 55 0.39 -3.14 -0.61
C ILE A 55 -1.07 -2.70 -0.43
N ALA A 56 -1.96 -3.68 -0.37
CA ALA A 56 -3.34 -3.54 0.09
C ALA A 56 -3.74 -4.86 0.75
N LYS A 57 -3.63 -4.92 2.08
CA LYS A 57 -3.83 -6.12 2.92
C LYS A 57 -4.86 -5.80 4.00
N ALA A 58 -6.09 -6.22 3.77
CA ALA A 58 -7.22 -5.95 4.67
C ALA A 58 -7.02 -6.54 6.06
N GLU A 59 -6.39 -7.71 6.13
CA GLU A 59 -6.06 -8.42 7.38
C GLU A 59 -5.12 -7.63 8.31
N ASN A 60 -4.48 -6.57 7.80
CA ASN A 60 -3.63 -5.69 8.59
C ASN A 60 -4.37 -4.43 9.09
N PHE A 61 -5.63 -4.19 8.70
CA PHE A 61 -6.43 -3.09 9.24
C PHE A 61 -6.92 -3.41 10.66
N GLY A 62 -7.22 -2.37 11.44
CA GLY A 62 -7.71 -2.51 12.82
C GLY A 62 -7.98 -1.17 13.49
N SER A 63 -8.14 -1.15 14.80
CA SER A 63 -8.48 0.06 15.57
C SER A 63 -7.31 1.05 15.75
N HIS A 64 -6.06 0.61 15.55
CA HIS A 64 -4.85 1.41 15.80
C HIS A 64 -4.15 1.79 14.49
N MET A 65 -4.90 2.33 13.52
CA MET A 65 -4.34 2.76 12.24
C MET A 65 -3.64 4.12 12.35
N THR A 66 -2.53 4.24 11.65
CA THR A 66 -1.82 5.50 11.41
C THR A 66 -1.65 5.70 9.91
N ILE A 67 -1.67 6.95 9.47
CA ILE A 67 -1.44 7.34 8.09
C ILE A 67 -0.18 8.21 8.03
N ASP A 68 0.64 7.99 7.00
CA ASP A 68 1.84 8.77 6.72
C ASP A 68 2.04 8.91 5.21
N GLU A 69 2.89 9.83 4.82
CA GLU A 69 3.28 10.06 3.44
C GLU A 69 4.78 9.81 3.28
N LYS A 70 5.14 9.01 2.27
CA LYS A 70 6.54 8.72 1.98
C LYS A 70 6.87 9.04 0.54
N GLN A 71 7.95 9.79 0.37
CA GLN A 71 8.57 9.93 -0.94
C GLN A 71 9.45 8.71 -1.23
N ILE A 72 9.16 8.00 -2.32
CA ILE A 72 9.97 6.90 -2.85
C ILE A 72 10.41 7.29 -4.26
N GLY A 73 11.71 7.60 -4.40
CA GLY A 73 12.24 8.22 -5.62
C GLY A 73 11.64 9.59 -5.87
N LYS A 74 10.97 9.77 -7.03
CA LYS A 74 10.29 11.03 -7.41
C LYS A 74 8.77 10.96 -7.22
N LYS A 75 8.25 9.96 -6.51
CA LYS A 75 6.82 9.71 -6.35
C LYS A 75 6.45 9.73 -4.87
N MET A 76 5.29 10.31 -4.58
CA MET A 76 4.69 10.29 -3.25
C MET A 76 3.78 9.08 -3.12
N TYR A 77 3.80 8.47 -1.94
CA TYR A 77 2.96 7.36 -1.57
C TYR A 77 2.27 7.65 -0.23
N THR A 78 0.99 7.33 -0.14
CA THR A 78 0.31 7.17 1.15
C THR A 78 0.63 5.79 1.71
N ILE A 79 0.98 5.76 3.00
CA ILE A 79 1.19 4.54 3.77
C ILE A 79 0.16 4.52 4.90
N MET A 80 -0.54 3.40 5.06
CA MET A 80 -1.33 3.14 6.26
C MET A 80 -0.74 1.95 7.00
N THR A 81 -0.48 2.13 8.29
CA THR A 81 0.11 1.10 9.15
C THR A 81 -0.75 0.89 10.37
N ASN A 82 -0.83 -0.36 10.83
CA ASN A 82 -1.42 -0.68 12.11
C ASN A 82 -0.32 -0.62 13.17
N ALA A 83 -0.39 0.37 14.06
CA ALA A 83 0.60 0.59 15.11
C ALA A 83 0.62 -0.52 16.16
N GLN A 84 -0.51 -1.22 16.36
CA GLN A 84 -0.59 -2.36 17.29
C GLN A 84 0.13 -3.59 16.74
N SER A 85 -0.05 -3.90 15.45
CA SER A 85 0.59 -5.09 14.84
C SER A 85 1.96 -4.78 14.21
N GLY A 86 2.31 -3.51 14.04
CA GLY A 86 3.51 -3.06 13.32
C GLY A 86 3.49 -3.36 11.81
N LYS A 87 2.32 -3.68 11.24
CA LYS A 87 2.21 -4.10 9.83
C LYS A 87 1.71 -2.96 8.94
N ILE A 88 2.21 -2.91 7.71
CA ILE A 88 1.69 -2.03 6.67
C ILE A 88 0.41 -2.65 6.09
N ALA A 89 -0.68 -1.90 6.13
CA ALA A 89 -1.96 -2.30 5.57
C ALA A 89 -2.18 -1.74 4.16
N LEU A 90 -1.66 -0.53 3.90
CA LEU A 90 -1.73 0.12 2.60
C LEU A 90 -0.41 0.79 2.22
N LEU A 91 -0.01 0.64 0.96
CA LEU A 91 0.99 1.46 0.28
C LEU A 91 0.45 1.75 -1.13
N ALA A 92 0.13 3.01 -1.43
CA ALA A 92 -0.45 3.42 -2.70
C ALA A 92 0.26 4.66 -3.27
N GLN A 93 0.57 4.69 -4.57
CA GLN A 93 1.29 5.80 -5.21
C GLN A 93 0.38 7.01 -5.50
N THR A 94 -0.26 7.52 -4.46
CA THR A 94 -1.13 8.68 -4.50
C THR A 94 -1.23 9.30 -3.12
N MET A 95 -1.63 10.57 -3.07
CA MET A 95 -2.09 11.27 -1.86
C MET A 95 -3.51 11.83 -2.08
N LYS A 96 -4.13 11.56 -3.24
CA LYS A 96 -5.41 12.13 -3.60
C LYS A 96 -6.56 11.32 -2.99
N PRO A 97 -7.47 11.92 -2.22
CA PRO A 97 -8.56 11.20 -1.57
C PRO A 97 -9.43 10.38 -2.52
N GLU A 98 -9.74 10.90 -3.70
CA GLU A 98 -10.56 10.22 -4.70
C GLU A 98 -9.88 8.97 -5.29
N GLU A 99 -8.56 9.02 -5.43
CA GLU A 99 -7.76 7.89 -5.89
C GLU A 99 -7.60 6.85 -4.77
N LEU A 100 -7.42 7.30 -3.51
CA LEU A 100 -7.44 6.41 -2.34
C LEU A 100 -8.78 5.73 -2.17
N LYS A 101 -9.90 6.44 -2.39
CA LYS A 101 -11.24 5.84 -2.39
C LYS A 101 -11.31 4.69 -3.40
N GLN A 102 -10.81 4.88 -4.62
CA GLN A 102 -10.76 3.83 -5.63
C GLN A 102 -9.93 2.62 -5.16
N VAL A 103 -8.79 2.85 -4.48
CA VAL A 103 -8.02 1.75 -3.86
C VAL A 103 -8.87 0.97 -2.86
N MET A 104 -9.58 1.69 -1.98
CA MET A 104 -10.41 1.06 -0.95
C MET A 104 -11.54 0.24 -1.58
N GLU A 105 -12.22 0.77 -2.59
CA GLU A 105 -13.32 0.09 -3.29
C GLU A 105 -12.85 -1.15 -4.07
N HIS A 106 -11.71 -1.07 -4.75
CA HIS A 106 -11.22 -2.17 -5.59
C HIS A 106 -10.54 -3.29 -4.80
N TYR A 107 -9.84 -2.97 -3.71
CA TYR A 107 -8.93 -3.91 -3.04
C TYR A 107 -9.22 -4.14 -1.55
N LEU A 108 -10.03 -3.29 -0.92
CA LEU A 108 -10.26 -3.30 0.53
C LEU A 108 -11.75 -3.09 0.87
N SER A 109 -12.66 -3.57 0.01
CA SER A 109 -14.11 -3.40 0.17
C SER A 109 -14.63 -3.91 1.53
N GLN A 110 -14.10 -5.04 2.01
CA GLN A 110 -14.44 -5.58 3.33
C GLN A 110 -14.12 -4.62 4.49
N VAL A 111 -13.03 -3.85 4.38
CA VAL A 111 -12.68 -2.83 5.39
C VAL A 111 -13.71 -1.69 5.36
N LEU A 112 -14.16 -1.28 4.17
CA LEU A 112 -15.21 -0.26 4.04
C LEU A 112 -16.53 -0.73 4.66
N GLU A 113 -16.90 -1.99 4.45
CA GLU A 113 -18.12 -2.57 5.04
C GLU A 113 -18.06 -2.56 6.57
N GLU A 114 -16.93 -2.93 7.17
CA GLU A 114 -16.75 -2.94 8.63
C GLU A 114 -16.86 -1.54 9.24
N VAL A 115 -16.22 -0.55 8.61
CA VAL A 115 -16.29 0.86 9.05
C VAL A 115 -17.72 1.39 8.94
N ASN A 116 -18.42 1.11 7.83
CA ASN A 116 -19.80 1.56 7.63
C ASN A 116 -20.77 0.92 8.64
N ARG A 117 -20.60 -0.36 9.00
CA ARG A 117 -21.40 -1.00 10.06
C ARG A 117 -21.18 -0.32 11.40
N SER A 118 -19.93 0.05 11.70
CA SER A 118 -19.56 0.68 12.97
C SER A 118 -20.05 2.14 13.08
N ALA A 119 -20.23 2.83 11.96
CA ALA A 119 -20.70 4.23 11.94
C ALA A 119 -22.22 4.40 12.12
N VAL A 120 -22.99 3.32 12.03
CA VAL A 120 -24.47 3.32 12.15
C VAL A 120 -24.93 2.84 13.55
N THR A 121 -23.98 2.55 14.45
CA THR A 121 -24.24 2.14 15.84
C THR A 121 -23.92 3.30 16.78
#